data_AF-A0A5E4J9W8-F1
#
_entry.id   AF-A0A5E4J9W8-F1
#
_cell.length_a   1.000
_cell.length_b   1.000
_cell.length_c   1.000
_cell.angle_alpha   90.00
_cell.angle_beta   90.00
_cell.angle_gamma   90.00
#
_symmetry.space_group_name_H-M   'P 1'
#
loop_
_entity.id
_entity.type
_entity.pdbx_description
1 polymer ?
#
loop_
_entity_poly.entity_id
_entity_poly.type
_entity_poly.pdbx_seq_one_letter_code
_entity_poly.pdbx_strand_id
1 'polypeptide(L)'
;MLFKHVVQFSTVATNDGMMDMELPKDLTILDLVVLEKVEKDSVMDSFGGKLYSSFFDTASLMGTLQVKKLIQINSSIGRSIVNRTEYGEHVLLSAQERANEPLDGLDHAILKAIASGARTFESIRSELNIRSDDLSLHIFRIIKQGYADYEIRNAKLGLNLTENGFKLTGFVPKKPQAAPAASAQPMRPVSVPKGRQLDLSSATGAEDATPANGGKDAKLTGMSKTMAKTSHYIGKYAAAAVVLIAIIAIALYVTGNLSF
;
A
#
# COMPACT_ATOMS: atom_id res chain seq x y z
N MET A 1 -28.38 46.36 -11.00
CA MET A 1 -27.58 46.89 -9.86
C MET A 1 -26.46 45.90 -9.61
N LEU A 2 -25.21 46.34 -9.46
CA LEU A 2 -24.08 45.48 -9.10
C LEU A 2 -23.76 45.67 -7.61
N PHE A 3 -23.50 44.59 -6.89
CA PHE A 3 -22.78 44.65 -5.61
C PHE A 3 -21.39 44.03 -5.78
N LYS A 4 -20.36 44.85 -5.59
CA LYS A 4 -18.96 44.52 -5.81
C LYS A 4 -18.27 44.36 -4.46
N HIS A 5 -18.35 43.17 -3.87
CA HIS A 5 -17.66 42.90 -2.60
C HIS A 5 -16.15 42.77 -2.83
N VAL A 6 -15.43 43.86 -2.54
CA VAL A 6 -13.97 43.86 -2.42
C VAL A 6 -13.62 43.31 -1.05
N VAL A 7 -12.95 42.14 -1.01
CA VAL A 7 -12.35 41.60 0.21
C VAL A 7 -10.92 42.13 0.29
N GLN A 8 -10.64 43.04 1.22
CA GLN A 8 -9.27 43.43 1.56
C GLN A 8 -8.68 42.40 2.50
N PHE A 9 -7.67 41.65 2.05
CA PHE A 9 -6.79 40.89 2.94
C PHE A 9 -5.63 41.77 3.39
N SER A 10 -5.49 41.96 4.71
CA SER A 10 -4.40 42.74 5.30
C SER A 10 -3.07 41.96 5.25
N THR A 11 -2.16 42.37 4.37
CA THR A 11 -0.81 41.78 4.25
C THR A 11 0.14 42.30 5.33
N VAL A 12 0.11 41.73 6.54
CA VAL A 12 1.16 41.89 7.56
C VAL A 12 1.48 40.56 8.24
N ALA A 13 2.46 39.85 7.68
CA ALA A 13 3.24 38.81 8.37
C ALA A 13 4.67 38.84 7.79
N THR A 14 5.67 38.81 8.65
CA THR A 14 7.09 39.02 8.29
C THR A 14 7.68 37.87 7.48
N ASN A 15 8.24 38.19 6.30
CA ASN A 15 9.15 37.31 5.57
C ASN A 15 10.51 37.23 6.28
N ASP A 16 10.64 36.35 7.27
CA ASP A 16 11.93 35.86 7.76
C ASP A 16 11.74 34.48 8.41
N GLY A 17 11.84 33.41 7.60
CA GLY A 17 11.54 32.04 8.07
C GLY A 17 10.78 31.13 7.12
N MET A 18 10.39 31.58 5.91
CA MET A 18 10.05 30.66 4.82
C MET A 18 11.31 29.91 4.37
N MET A 19 11.68 28.86 5.11
CA MET A 19 12.58 27.84 4.58
C MET A 19 11.92 27.21 3.35
N ASP A 20 12.72 26.87 2.33
CA ASP A 20 12.25 26.05 1.22
C ASP A 20 11.71 24.71 1.76
N MET A 21 10.39 24.62 1.94
CA MET A 21 9.74 23.46 2.54
C MET A 21 9.67 22.31 1.54
N GLU A 22 10.82 21.66 1.36
CA GLU A 22 11.00 20.47 0.53
C GLU A 22 9.90 19.45 0.83
N LEU A 23 9.28 18.93 -0.24
CA LEU A 23 8.18 17.98 -0.14
C LEU A 23 8.66 16.67 0.52
N PRO A 24 7.79 15.92 1.23
CA PRO A 24 8.21 14.69 1.89
C PRO A 24 8.73 13.69 0.87
N LYS A 25 9.97 13.21 1.02
CA LYS A 25 10.65 12.31 0.06
C LYS A 25 9.96 10.95 -0.10
N ASP A 26 9.08 10.61 0.84
CA ASP A 26 8.23 9.43 0.88
C ASP A 26 6.74 9.75 0.73
N LEU A 27 6.38 10.96 0.26
CA LEU A 27 5.01 11.33 -0.08
C LEU A 27 4.43 10.34 -1.09
N THR A 28 3.18 9.92 -0.86
CA THR A 28 2.41 9.05 -1.75
C THR A 28 1.16 9.78 -2.26
N ILE A 29 0.60 9.34 -3.39
CA ILE A 29 -0.70 9.85 -3.87
C ILE A 29 -1.82 9.65 -2.84
N LEU A 30 -1.77 8.58 -2.03
CA LEU A 30 -2.75 8.35 -0.98
C LEU A 30 -2.65 9.44 0.12
N ASP A 31 -1.44 9.87 0.47
CA ASP A 31 -1.26 10.97 1.43
C ASP A 31 -1.95 12.24 0.93
N LEU A 32 -1.69 12.66 -0.31
CA LEU A 32 -2.30 13.86 -0.93
C LEU A 32 -3.85 13.76 -1.01
N VAL A 33 -4.37 12.61 -1.43
CA VAL A 33 -5.82 12.39 -1.58
C VAL A 33 -6.55 12.34 -0.24
N VAL A 34 -5.88 11.90 0.83
CA VAL A 34 -6.45 11.96 2.20
C VAL A 34 -6.34 13.37 2.76
N LEU A 35 -5.21 14.05 2.55
CA LEU A 35 -4.94 15.41 3.02
C LEU A 35 -5.96 16.41 2.47
N GLU A 36 -6.37 16.26 1.20
CA GLU A 36 -7.48 17.02 0.60
C GLU A 36 -8.83 16.80 1.32
N LYS A 37 -9.08 15.61 1.87
CA LYS A 37 -10.32 15.26 2.60
C LYS A 37 -10.30 15.72 4.07
N VAL A 38 -9.20 16.31 4.54
CA VAL A 38 -9.09 16.92 5.87
C VAL A 38 -9.64 18.34 5.82
N GLU A 39 -10.92 18.46 6.18
CA GLU A 39 -11.57 19.73 6.48
C GLU A 39 -11.16 20.22 7.88
N LYS A 40 -11.34 21.50 8.16
CA LYS A 40 -11.10 22.05 9.50
C LYS A 40 -11.98 21.35 10.55
N ASP A 41 -11.36 20.98 11.66
CA ASP A 41 -11.95 20.29 12.81
C ASP A 41 -12.62 18.96 12.47
N SER A 42 -12.11 18.26 11.44
CA SER A 42 -12.53 16.91 11.07
C SER A 42 -12.35 15.92 12.23
N VAL A 43 -13.25 14.93 12.37
CA VAL A 43 -13.15 13.89 13.40
C VAL A 43 -12.66 12.57 12.80
N MET A 44 -11.70 11.92 13.45
CA MET A 44 -11.12 10.62 13.05
C MET A 44 -12.17 9.62 12.55
N ASP A 45 -13.23 9.41 13.33
CA ASP A 45 -14.27 8.41 13.10
C ASP A 45 -15.02 8.63 11.76
N SER A 46 -15.09 9.88 11.27
CA SER A 46 -15.73 10.20 10.00
C SER A 46 -14.94 9.68 8.78
N PHE A 47 -13.62 9.52 8.91
CA PHE A 47 -12.77 9.14 7.78
C PHE A 47 -12.94 7.70 7.34
N GLY A 48 -13.34 6.77 8.23
CA GLY A 48 -13.68 5.40 7.83
C GLY A 48 -14.81 5.36 6.78
N GLY A 49 -15.77 6.28 6.90
CA GLY A 49 -16.80 6.52 5.89
C GLY A 49 -16.27 7.23 4.64
N LYS A 50 -15.47 8.30 4.79
CA LYS A 50 -14.90 9.07 3.65
C LYS A 50 -13.89 8.28 2.80
N LEU A 51 -13.33 7.17 3.32
CA LEU A 51 -12.24 6.39 2.72
C LEU A 51 -12.59 4.91 2.47
N TYR A 52 -13.81 4.47 2.82
CA TYR A 52 -14.25 3.07 2.73
C TYR A 52 -13.26 2.07 3.37
N SER A 53 -12.78 2.41 4.57
CA SER A 53 -11.73 1.70 5.30
C SER A 53 -12.15 1.40 6.75
N SER A 54 -11.57 0.37 7.37
CA SER A 54 -11.83 0.12 8.79
C SER A 54 -11.27 1.24 9.66
N PHE A 55 -11.77 1.40 10.89
CA PHE A 55 -11.20 2.36 11.84
C PHE A 55 -9.69 2.13 12.07
N PHE A 56 -9.24 0.86 12.09
CA PHE A 56 -7.83 0.52 12.25
C PHE A 56 -6.97 0.97 11.06
N ASP A 57 -7.39 0.67 9.83
CA ASP A 57 -6.68 1.11 8.62
C ASP A 57 -6.62 2.64 8.54
N THR A 58 -7.73 3.30 8.91
CA THR A 58 -7.88 4.76 8.96
C THR A 58 -6.93 5.38 9.99
N ALA A 59 -6.89 4.84 11.20
CA ALA A 59 -5.99 5.30 12.26
C ALA A 59 -4.50 5.08 11.90
N SER A 60 -4.17 3.97 11.23
CA SER A 60 -2.82 3.69 10.72
C SER A 60 -2.38 4.70 9.66
N LEU A 61 -3.27 5.03 8.73
CA LEU A 61 -3.04 6.03 7.68
C LEU A 61 -2.90 7.44 8.25
N MET A 62 -3.76 7.82 9.20
CA MET A 62 -3.68 9.12 9.88
C MET A 62 -2.42 9.21 10.77
N GLY A 63 -2.03 8.14 11.46
CA GLY A 63 -0.76 8.07 12.18
C GLY A 63 0.45 8.26 11.26
N THR A 64 0.40 7.69 10.05
CA THR A 64 1.44 7.88 9.02
C THR A 64 1.53 9.35 8.59
N LEU A 65 0.39 9.99 8.27
CA LEU A 65 0.32 11.42 7.94
C LEU A 65 0.81 12.33 9.09
N GLN A 66 0.55 11.95 10.35
CA GLN A 66 1.03 12.68 11.52
C GLN A 66 2.54 12.54 11.70
N VAL A 67 3.12 11.36 11.44
CA VAL A 67 4.59 11.15 11.43
C VAL A 67 5.26 11.98 10.31
N LYS A 68 4.63 12.08 9.14
CA LYS A 68 5.04 12.99 8.05
C LYS A 68 4.79 14.48 8.34
N LYS A 69 4.24 14.82 9.52
CA LYS A 69 3.85 16.18 9.96
C LYS A 69 2.84 16.88 9.04
N LEU A 70 2.10 16.16 8.20
CA LEU A 70 1.10 16.72 7.28
C LEU A 70 -0.23 17.04 7.98
N ILE A 71 -0.54 16.30 9.06
CA ILE A 71 -1.71 16.54 9.92
C ILE A 71 -1.30 16.56 11.39
N GLN A 72 -2.10 17.24 12.21
CA GLN A 72 -2.06 17.17 13.66
C GLN A 72 -3.32 16.47 14.17
N ILE A 73 -3.13 15.47 15.03
CA ILE A 73 -4.24 14.76 15.69
C ILE A 73 -4.29 15.20 17.15
N ASN A 74 -5.35 15.93 17.49
CA ASN A 74 -5.62 16.44 18.83
C ASN A 74 -6.67 15.55 19.50
N SER A 75 -6.21 14.61 20.33
CA SER A 75 -7.08 13.71 21.09
C SER A 75 -7.65 14.40 22.34
N SER A 76 -8.97 14.35 22.47
CA SER A 76 -9.75 14.80 23.62
C SER A 76 -10.62 13.66 24.15
N ILE A 77 -11.27 13.84 25.30
CA ILE A 77 -12.09 12.78 25.92
C ILE A 77 -13.22 12.36 24.96
N GLY A 78 -13.09 11.16 24.40
CA GLY A 78 -14.05 10.58 23.46
C GLY A 78 -14.04 11.13 22.03
N ARG A 79 -13.09 12.01 21.63
CA ARG A 79 -12.98 12.53 20.25
C ARG A 79 -11.53 12.85 19.86
N SER A 80 -11.07 12.33 18.73
CA SER A 80 -9.81 12.76 18.10
C SER A 80 -10.10 13.68 16.91
N ILE A 81 -9.70 14.95 17.06
CA ILE A 81 -9.82 15.97 16.02
C ILE A 81 -8.57 15.90 15.13
N VAL A 82 -8.75 15.96 13.82
CA VAL A 82 -7.71 15.92 12.80
C VAL A 82 -7.74 17.25 12.04
N ASN A 83 -6.62 17.97 12.08
CA ASN A 83 -6.43 19.24 11.36
C ASN A 83 -5.19 19.14 10.46
N ARG A 84 -5.18 19.85 9.33
CA ARG A 84 -3.96 20.06 8.53
C ARG A 84 -2.97 20.92 9.30
N THR A 85 -1.67 20.63 9.16
CA THR A 85 -0.61 21.54 9.62
C THR A 85 -0.32 22.58 8.54
N GLU A 86 0.42 23.64 8.89
CA GLU A 86 0.96 24.60 7.92
C GLU A 86 1.80 23.92 6.82
N TYR A 87 2.62 22.93 7.18
CA TYR A 87 3.39 22.12 6.23
C TYR A 87 2.49 21.26 5.34
N GLY A 88 1.42 20.67 5.89
CA GLY A 88 0.42 19.94 5.11
C GLY A 88 -0.35 20.85 4.14
N GLU A 89 -0.68 22.07 4.56
CA GLU A 89 -1.30 23.07 3.71
C GLU A 89 -0.37 23.44 2.54
N HIS A 90 0.90 23.75 2.84
CA HIS A 90 1.93 24.03 1.83
C HIS A 90 2.08 22.88 0.83
N VAL A 91 2.21 21.63 1.31
CA VAL A 91 2.32 20.43 0.45
C VAL A 91 1.10 20.25 -0.45
N LEU A 92 -0.12 20.47 0.07
CA LEU A 92 -1.34 20.37 -0.72
C LEU A 92 -1.47 21.52 -1.74
N LEU A 93 -1.10 22.74 -1.37
CA LEU A 93 -1.08 23.90 -2.28
C LEU A 93 -0.07 23.70 -3.41
N SER A 94 1.17 23.30 -3.12
CA SER A 94 2.17 22.98 -4.15
C SER A 94 1.71 21.87 -5.10
N ALA A 95 0.97 20.88 -4.59
CA ALA A 95 0.38 19.83 -5.41
C ALA A 95 -0.79 20.35 -6.27
N GLN A 96 -1.61 21.27 -5.76
CA GLN A 96 -2.70 21.92 -6.51
C GLN A 96 -2.17 22.89 -7.57
N GLU A 97 -1.11 23.65 -7.30
CA GLU A 97 -0.45 24.51 -8.29
C GLU A 97 0.06 23.69 -9.46
N ARG A 98 0.86 22.64 -9.19
CA ARG A 98 1.35 21.69 -10.20
C ARG A 98 0.24 20.92 -10.92
N ALA A 99 -0.92 20.75 -10.30
CA ALA A 99 -2.07 20.13 -10.94
C ALA A 99 -2.70 20.98 -12.07
N ASN A 100 -2.40 22.28 -12.15
CA ASN A 100 -2.84 23.16 -13.23
C ASN A 100 -1.84 23.27 -14.39
N GLU A 101 -0.63 22.71 -14.25
CA GLU A 101 0.37 22.70 -15.31
C GLU A 101 -0.03 21.75 -16.45
N PRO A 102 0.30 22.05 -17.72
CA PRO A 102 -0.01 21.16 -18.84
C PRO A 102 0.70 19.81 -18.67
N LEU A 103 0.05 18.72 -19.10
CA LEU A 103 0.64 17.39 -19.02
C LEU A 103 1.97 17.29 -19.79
N ASP A 104 2.94 16.59 -19.21
CA ASP A 104 4.26 16.37 -19.78
C ASP A 104 4.52 14.91 -20.19
N GLY A 105 5.76 14.65 -20.64
CA GLY A 105 6.19 13.33 -21.10
C GLY A 105 6.18 12.25 -20.01
N LEU A 106 6.33 12.62 -18.74
CA LEU A 106 6.27 11.69 -17.61
C LEU A 106 4.82 11.38 -17.25
N ASP A 107 3.92 12.37 -17.29
CA ASP A 107 2.48 12.12 -17.17
C ASP A 107 1.99 11.14 -18.25
N HIS A 108 2.44 11.33 -19.49
CA HIS A 108 2.12 10.45 -20.61
C HIS A 108 2.70 9.04 -20.46
N ALA A 109 3.82 8.87 -19.73
CA ALA A 109 4.36 7.56 -19.40
C ALA A 109 3.55 6.87 -18.29
N ILE A 110 3.17 7.62 -17.25
CA ILE A 110 2.31 7.14 -16.14
C ILE A 110 0.94 6.70 -16.67
N LEU A 111 0.30 7.49 -17.53
CA LEU A 111 -0.96 7.13 -18.19
C LEU A 111 -0.83 5.82 -18.99
N LYS A 112 0.31 5.60 -19.68
CA LYS A 112 0.58 4.35 -20.41
C LYS A 112 0.80 3.16 -19.49
N ALA A 113 1.42 3.33 -18.32
CA ALA A 113 1.54 2.28 -17.31
C ALA A 113 0.18 1.89 -16.71
N ILE A 114 -0.71 2.87 -16.46
CA ILE A 114 -2.09 2.56 -16.01
C ILE A 114 -2.86 1.83 -17.14
N ALA A 115 -2.62 2.17 -18.42
CA ALA A 115 -3.17 1.44 -19.57
C ALA A 115 -2.59 0.02 -19.75
N SER A 116 -1.31 -0.20 -19.45
CA SER A 116 -0.64 -1.51 -19.53
C SER A 116 -1.16 -2.48 -18.45
N GLY A 117 -1.49 -1.95 -17.26
CA GLY A 117 -2.12 -2.67 -16.16
C GLY A 117 -1.67 -2.26 -14.76
N ALA A 118 -0.73 -1.34 -14.62
CA ALA A 118 -0.21 -0.86 -13.34
C ALA A 118 -1.23 0.04 -12.61
N ARG A 119 -2.18 -0.59 -11.92
CA ARG A 119 -3.27 0.10 -11.19
C ARG A 119 -2.92 0.56 -9.77
N THR A 120 -1.70 0.35 -9.29
CA THR A 120 -1.28 0.77 -7.95
C THR A 120 -0.03 1.65 -8.00
N PHE A 121 0.09 2.56 -7.02
CA PHE A 121 1.23 3.47 -6.92
C PHE A 121 2.59 2.74 -7.01
N GLU A 122 2.80 1.70 -6.19
CA GLU A 122 4.05 0.92 -6.21
C GLU A 122 4.27 0.17 -7.53
N SER A 123 3.20 -0.30 -8.21
CA SER A 123 3.36 -0.94 -9.53
C SER A 123 3.87 0.05 -10.58
N ILE A 124 3.26 1.25 -10.69
CA ILE A 124 3.71 2.31 -11.62
C ILE A 124 5.14 2.74 -11.28
N ARG A 125 5.42 2.93 -9.99
CA ARG A 125 6.74 3.29 -9.48
C ARG A 125 7.81 2.26 -9.86
N SER A 126 7.50 0.97 -9.77
CA SER A 126 8.41 -0.11 -10.15
C SER A 126 8.58 -0.30 -11.65
N GLU A 127 7.55 0.00 -12.45
CA GLU A 127 7.60 -0.06 -13.92
C GLU A 127 8.40 1.11 -14.53
N LEU A 128 8.28 2.30 -13.94
CA LEU A 128 8.91 3.53 -14.46
C LEU A 128 10.16 4.00 -13.68
N ASN A 129 10.47 3.38 -12.54
CA ASN A 129 11.62 3.70 -11.68
C ASN A 129 11.69 5.18 -11.22
N ILE A 130 10.55 5.74 -10.81
CA ILE A 130 10.39 7.15 -10.38
C ILE A 130 10.48 7.24 -8.83
N ARG A 131 10.88 8.41 -8.30
CA ARG A 131 10.78 8.72 -6.85
C ARG A 131 9.32 8.80 -6.40
N SER A 132 9.03 8.54 -5.12
CA SER A 132 7.66 8.57 -4.60
C SER A 132 7.04 9.97 -4.62
N ASP A 133 7.82 10.97 -4.20
CA ASP A 133 7.38 12.35 -4.10
C ASP A 133 6.99 12.93 -5.46
N ASP A 134 7.88 12.78 -6.44
CA ASP A 134 7.68 13.20 -7.83
C ASP A 134 6.46 12.49 -8.46
N LEU A 135 6.43 11.15 -8.41
CA LEU A 135 5.33 10.34 -8.94
C LEU A 135 3.96 10.70 -8.33
N SER A 136 3.92 11.10 -7.05
CA SER A 136 2.69 11.50 -6.38
C SER A 136 2.11 12.79 -6.95
N LEU A 137 2.96 13.76 -7.31
CA LEU A 137 2.53 15.02 -7.91
C LEU A 137 2.00 14.80 -9.33
N HIS A 138 2.69 13.99 -10.13
CA HIS A 138 2.25 13.63 -11.48
C HIS A 138 0.91 12.88 -11.47
N ILE A 139 0.75 11.86 -10.63
CA ILE A 139 -0.53 11.16 -10.49
C ILE A 139 -1.63 12.12 -9.98
N PHE A 140 -1.31 13.05 -9.08
CA PHE A 140 -2.27 14.05 -8.60
C PHE A 140 -2.71 15.01 -9.73
N ARG A 141 -1.78 15.52 -10.55
CA ARG A 141 -2.06 16.31 -11.77
C ARG A 141 -2.98 15.55 -12.73
N ILE A 142 -2.63 14.30 -13.05
CA ILE A 142 -3.41 13.39 -13.92
C ILE A 142 -4.84 13.19 -13.40
N ILE A 143 -5.02 13.03 -12.08
CA ILE A 143 -6.35 12.90 -11.45
C ILE A 143 -7.12 14.22 -11.53
N LYS A 144 -6.51 15.36 -11.18
CA LYS A 144 -7.17 16.67 -11.14
C LYS A 144 -7.63 17.14 -12.51
N GLN A 145 -6.90 16.79 -13.57
CA GLN A 145 -7.29 17.07 -14.95
C GLN A 145 -8.24 16.03 -15.55
N GLY A 146 -8.67 15.02 -14.77
CA GLY A 146 -9.69 14.06 -15.18
C GLY A 146 -9.23 13.05 -16.23
N TYR A 147 -7.94 12.70 -16.25
CA TYR A 147 -7.38 11.63 -17.10
C TYR A 147 -7.31 10.27 -16.38
N ALA A 148 -7.28 10.24 -15.05
CA ALA A 148 -7.47 9.04 -14.24
C ALA A 148 -8.40 9.30 -13.04
N ASP A 149 -9.17 8.28 -12.68
CA ASP A 149 -9.93 8.21 -11.43
C ASP A 149 -9.19 7.32 -10.41
N TYR A 150 -9.46 7.54 -9.13
CA TYR A 150 -8.95 6.70 -8.05
C TYR A 150 -10.09 6.03 -7.25
N GLU A 151 -9.79 4.86 -6.69
CA GLU A 151 -10.63 4.18 -5.72
C GLU A 151 -9.81 3.86 -4.46
N ILE A 152 -10.38 4.05 -3.27
CA ILE A 152 -9.75 3.65 -2.00
C ILE A 152 -10.51 2.44 -1.44
N ARG A 153 -9.79 1.37 -1.12
CA ARG A 153 -10.29 0.20 -0.39
C ARG A 153 -9.25 -0.26 0.61
N ASN A 154 -9.63 -0.49 1.86
CA ASN A 154 -8.72 -0.99 2.92
C ASN A 154 -7.43 -0.16 3.04
N ALA A 155 -7.56 1.18 3.02
CA ALA A 155 -6.46 2.16 2.98
C ALA A 155 -5.40 1.91 1.87
N LYS A 156 -5.81 1.35 0.72
CA LYS A 156 -5.00 1.26 -0.49
C LYS A 156 -5.69 2.00 -1.63
N LEU A 157 -4.91 2.76 -2.40
CA LEU A 157 -5.38 3.50 -3.56
C LEU A 157 -5.14 2.70 -4.84
N GLY A 158 -6.21 2.42 -5.58
CA GLY A 158 -6.20 1.90 -6.94
C GLY A 158 -6.49 3.01 -7.95
N LEU A 159 -5.88 2.92 -9.13
CA LEU A 159 -6.00 3.88 -10.24
C LEU A 159 -6.67 3.22 -11.45
N ASN A 160 -7.53 3.98 -12.14
CA ASN A 160 -8.15 3.57 -13.39
C ASN A 160 -8.15 4.77 -14.36
N LEU A 161 -7.96 4.54 -15.67
CA LEU A 161 -8.06 5.63 -16.66
C LEU A 161 -9.52 6.04 -16.89
N THR A 162 -9.75 7.34 -17.06
CA THR A 162 -11.03 7.87 -17.58
C THR A 162 -11.11 7.67 -19.09
N GLU A 163 -12.27 7.96 -19.69
CA GLU A 163 -12.41 8.01 -21.15
C GLU A 163 -11.40 8.98 -21.80
N ASN A 164 -11.06 10.09 -21.13
CA ASN A 164 -10.07 11.05 -21.60
C ASN A 164 -8.65 10.47 -21.54
N GLY A 165 -8.30 9.74 -20.47
CA GLY A 165 -7.01 9.04 -20.36
C GLY A 165 -6.84 7.92 -21.39
N PHE A 166 -7.89 7.15 -21.67
CA PHE A 166 -7.87 6.14 -22.73
C PHE A 166 -7.72 6.75 -24.13
N LYS A 167 -8.38 7.88 -24.42
CA LYS A 167 -8.19 8.62 -25.67
C LYS A 167 -6.76 9.13 -25.82
N LEU A 168 -6.21 9.77 -24.79
CA LEU A 168 -4.88 10.38 -24.81
C LEU A 168 -3.74 9.36 -24.92
N THR A 169 -3.89 8.18 -24.32
CA THR A 169 -2.89 7.08 -24.46
C THR A 169 -2.92 6.40 -25.83
N GLY A 170 -3.96 6.62 -26.64
CA GLY A 170 -4.20 5.90 -27.90
C GLY A 170 -4.47 4.40 -27.72
N PHE A 171 -4.63 3.94 -26.48
CA PHE A 171 -4.65 2.52 -26.14
C PHE A 171 -6.05 1.95 -26.32
N VAL A 172 -6.40 1.60 -27.57
CA VAL A 172 -7.55 0.72 -27.83
C VAL A 172 -7.23 -0.62 -27.17
N PRO A 173 -7.97 -1.03 -26.11
CA PRO A 173 -7.70 -2.30 -25.46
C PRO A 173 -7.89 -3.42 -26.49
N LYS A 174 -6.86 -4.27 -26.67
CA LYS A 174 -6.98 -5.46 -27.51
C LYS A 174 -8.18 -6.26 -27.03
N LYS A 175 -9.26 -6.23 -27.81
CA LYS A 175 -10.51 -6.95 -27.56
C LYS A 175 -10.11 -8.39 -27.21
N PRO A 176 -10.45 -8.94 -26.03
CA PRO A 176 -9.96 -10.24 -25.60
C PRO A 176 -10.31 -11.25 -26.69
N GLN A 177 -9.28 -11.80 -27.32
CA GLN A 177 -9.43 -12.56 -28.55
C GLN A 177 -10.25 -13.79 -28.22
N ALA A 178 -11.50 -13.82 -28.69
CA ALA A 178 -12.46 -14.86 -28.36
C ALA A 178 -11.81 -16.21 -28.67
N ALA A 179 -11.67 -17.05 -27.64
CA ALA A 179 -11.00 -18.34 -27.77
C ALA A 179 -11.64 -19.10 -28.94
N PRO A 180 -10.85 -19.63 -29.90
CA PRO A 180 -11.40 -20.28 -31.08
C PRO A 180 -12.35 -21.39 -30.63
N ALA A 181 -13.61 -21.31 -31.07
CA ALA A 181 -14.67 -22.16 -30.56
C ALA A 181 -14.29 -23.64 -30.77
N ALA A 182 -14.06 -24.34 -29.67
CA ALA A 182 -13.67 -25.75 -29.70
C ALA A 182 -14.78 -26.54 -30.41
N SER A 183 -14.44 -27.14 -31.55
CA SER A 183 -15.38 -27.87 -32.39
C SER A 183 -15.98 -29.04 -31.61
N ALA A 184 -17.31 -29.02 -31.46
CA ALA A 184 -18.02 -30.00 -30.66
C ALA A 184 -17.86 -31.42 -31.23
N GLN A 185 -17.17 -32.30 -30.49
CA GLN A 185 -17.18 -33.73 -30.78
C GLN A 185 -18.45 -34.37 -30.17
N PRO A 186 -19.23 -35.15 -30.94
CA PRO A 186 -20.44 -35.78 -30.42
C PRO A 186 -20.09 -36.93 -29.47
N MET A 187 -20.58 -36.85 -28.23
CA MET A 187 -20.39 -37.89 -27.22
C MET A 187 -21.16 -39.17 -27.62
N ARG A 188 -20.49 -40.32 -27.59
CA ARG A 188 -21.17 -41.62 -27.57
C ARG A 188 -21.52 -41.99 -26.12
N PRO A 189 -22.74 -42.47 -25.84
CA PRO A 189 -23.06 -43.00 -24.50
C PRO A 189 -22.35 -44.33 -24.29
N VAL A 190 -21.64 -44.47 -23.17
CA VAL A 190 -21.10 -45.74 -22.69
C VAL A 190 -21.79 -46.09 -21.37
N SER A 191 -22.33 -47.30 -21.28
CA SER A 191 -23.12 -47.79 -20.16
C SER A 191 -22.28 -48.13 -18.93
N VAL A 192 -22.89 -47.98 -17.75
CA VAL A 192 -22.28 -48.35 -16.45
C VAL A 192 -22.55 -49.83 -16.13
N PRO A 193 -21.52 -50.65 -15.91
CA PRO A 193 -21.64 -51.92 -15.19
C PRO A 193 -21.34 -51.73 -13.69
N LYS A 194 -22.11 -52.43 -12.84
CA LYS A 194 -22.13 -52.23 -11.39
C LYS A 194 -21.34 -53.31 -10.65
N GLY A 195 -20.12 -52.98 -10.22
CA GLY A 195 -19.40 -53.56 -9.07
C GLY A 195 -18.96 -55.03 -9.12
N ARG A 196 -17.69 -55.27 -8.77
CA ARG A 196 -17.27 -56.51 -8.09
C ARG A 196 -16.15 -56.19 -7.10
N GLN A 197 -16.01 -57.06 -6.11
CA GLN A 197 -15.16 -56.94 -4.92
C GLN A 197 -14.15 -58.11 -4.90
N LEU A 198 -13.16 -58.04 -4.00
CA LEU A 198 -12.04 -58.98 -3.83
C LEU A 198 -10.95 -58.85 -4.94
N ASP A 199 -9.67 -59.15 -4.71
CA ASP A 199 -9.05 -59.64 -3.45
C ASP A 199 -7.66 -59.02 -3.18
N LEU A 200 -7.12 -59.25 -1.98
CA LEU A 200 -5.85 -58.71 -1.50
C LEU A 200 -4.95 -59.84 -0.96
N SER A 201 -4.08 -60.43 -1.80
CA SER A 201 -2.99 -61.32 -1.33
C SER A 201 -1.86 -61.60 -2.35
N SER A 202 -0.64 -61.72 -1.80
CA SER A 202 0.50 -62.56 -2.24
C SER A 202 1.05 -62.50 -3.69
N ALA A 203 2.25 -61.91 -3.85
CA ALA A 203 3.42 -62.44 -4.62
C ALA A 203 4.55 -61.36 -4.65
N THR A 204 5.43 -61.25 -3.65
CA THR A 204 6.76 -61.92 -3.49
C THR A 204 7.90 -61.37 -4.38
N GLY A 205 9.02 -60.97 -3.73
CA GLY A 205 10.21 -60.31 -4.31
C GLY A 205 10.44 -58.94 -3.63
N ALA A 206 11.29 -58.77 -2.60
CA ALA A 206 12.70 -59.13 -2.41
C ALA A 206 13.64 -58.39 -3.39
N GLU A 207 14.75 -57.75 -3.01
CA GLU A 207 15.39 -57.48 -1.70
C GLU A 207 16.41 -56.33 -1.93
N ASP A 208 16.82 -55.47 -1.00
CA ASP A 208 16.56 -55.29 0.45
C ASP A 208 16.60 -53.73 0.74
N ALA A 209 16.91 -53.07 1.88
CA ALA A 209 17.46 -53.42 3.19
C ALA A 209 17.09 -52.45 4.34
N THR A 210 17.31 -52.90 5.57
CA THR A 210 17.28 -52.18 6.87
C THR A 210 18.02 -53.11 7.90
N PRO A 211 18.19 -52.85 9.22
CA PRO A 211 17.71 -51.79 10.13
C PRO A 211 18.93 -50.98 10.70
N ALA A 212 18.92 -50.20 11.80
CA ALA A 212 18.04 -50.04 12.97
C ALA A 212 18.15 -48.57 13.52
N ASN A 213 17.52 -48.11 14.60
CA ASN A 213 16.97 -48.79 15.79
C ASN A 213 15.93 -47.92 16.53
N GLY A 214 15.09 -48.53 17.36
CA GLY A 214 14.54 -47.87 18.57
C GLY A 214 13.26 -47.04 18.41
N GLY A 215 12.12 -47.68 18.19
CA GLY A 215 10.82 -47.04 18.42
C GLY A 215 10.49 -46.92 19.92
N LYS A 216 9.92 -45.77 20.33
CA LYS A 216 9.11 -45.63 21.55
C LYS A 216 7.97 -44.63 21.31
N ASP A 217 6.76 -45.04 21.62
CA ASP A 217 5.55 -44.21 21.44
C ASP A 217 5.51 -43.04 22.42
N ALA A 218 5.50 -41.81 21.88
CA ALA A 218 5.31 -40.59 22.65
C ALA A 218 4.22 -39.73 22.01
N LYS A 219 3.03 -39.71 22.62
CA LYS A 219 1.95 -38.77 22.29
C LYS A 219 2.39 -37.33 22.59
N LEU A 220 2.97 -36.63 21.61
CA LEU A 220 3.35 -35.22 21.73
C LEU A 220 2.71 -34.34 20.63
N THR A 221 1.41 -34.20 20.81
CA THR A 221 0.48 -33.21 20.24
C THR A 221 1.11 -31.86 19.85
N GLY A 222 0.91 -31.43 18.61
CA GLY A 222 0.90 -30.02 18.19
C GLY A 222 2.24 -29.30 18.02
N MET A 223 3.18 -29.39 18.96
CA MET A 223 4.29 -28.44 19.07
C MET A 223 5.42 -28.57 18.02
N SER A 224 5.56 -29.71 17.33
CA SER A 224 6.68 -29.92 16.39
C SER A 224 6.61 -29.08 15.12
N LYS A 225 5.42 -28.60 14.71
CA LYS A 225 5.24 -27.82 13.47
C LYS A 225 5.54 -26.31 13.60
N THR A 226 5.64 -25.76 14.80
CA THR A 226 5.98 -24.34 14.99
C THR A 226 7.49 -24.10 15.00
N MET A 227 8.25 -25.00 15.63
CA MET A 227 9.69 -24.82 15.88
C MET A 227 10.55 -24.76 14.59
N ALA A 228 10.10 -25.40 13.51
CA ALA A 228 10.79 -25.41 12.22
C ALA A 228 10.79 -24.06 11.48
N LYS A 229 9.92 -23.10 11.85
CA LYS A 229 9.91 -21.75 11.25
C LYS A 229 10.78 -20.74 11.99
N THR A 230 11.12 -21.00 13.25
CA THR A 230 11.82 -20.03 14.11
C THR A 230 13.32 -19.94 13.81
N SER A 231 13.96 -21.06 13.43
CA SER A 231 15.41 -21.14 13.20
C SER A 231 15.91 -20.19 12.10
N HIS A 232 15.14 -20.03 11.02
CA HIS A 232 15.53 -19.18 9.88
C HIS A 232 15.59 -17.68 10.25
N TYR A 233 14.77 -17.22 11.21
CA TYR A 233 14.81 -15.83 11.67
C TYR A 233 15.96 -15.59 12.65
N ILE A 234 16.21 -16.52 13.58
CA ILE A 234 17.29 -16.41 14.57
C ILE A 234 18.65 -16.20 13.87
N GLY A 235 18.93 -16.96 12.81
CA GLY A 235 20.20 -16.85 12.07
C GLY A 235 20.46 -15.49 11.41
N LYS A 236 19.42 -14.78 10.94
CA LYS A 236 19.59 -13.45 10.31
C LYS A 236 19.67 -12.30 11.31
N TYR A 237 18.98 -12.39 12.45
CA TYR A 237 18.85 -11.28 13.40
C TYR A 237 19.78 -11.38 14.62
N ALA A 238 20.45 -12.52 14.86
CA ALA A 238 21.40 -12.67 15.96
C ALA A 238 22.51 -11.60 15.98
N ALA A 239 23.12 -11.30 14.84
CA ALA A 239 24.15 -10.26 14.74
C ALA A 239 23.61 -8.86 15.08
N ALA A 240 22.42 -8.52 14.59
CA ALA A 240 21.77 -7.24 14.89
C ALA A 240 21.38 -7.13 16.38
N ALA A 241 20.93 -8.22 17.01
CA ALA A 241 20.61 -8.26 18.42
C ALA A 241 21.84 -8.03 19.32
N VAL A 242 22.99 -8.62 18.98
CA VAL A 242 24.26 -8.40 19.70
C VAL A 242 24.70 -6.92 19.61
N VAL A 243 24.60 -6.30 18.44
CA VAL A 243 24.90 -4.87 18.26
C VAL A 243 23.94 -3.99 19.07
N LEU A 244 22.64 -4.29 19.08
CA LEU A 244 21.66 -3.55 19.87
C LEU A 244 21.95 -3.64 21.38
N ILE A 245 22.29 -4.83 21.88
CA ILE A 245 22.64 -5.05 23.29
C ILE A 245 23.92 -4.27 23.65
N ALA A 246 24.93 -4.26 22.78
CA ALA A 246 26.15 -3.48 23.00
C ALA A 246 25.86 -1.96 23.09
N ILE A 247 25.01 -1.43 22.21
CA ILE A 247 24.58 -0.01 22.24
C ILE A 247 23.85 0.31 23.55
N ILE A 248 22.95 -0.57 24.00
CA ILE A 248 22.21 -0.41 25.27
C ILE A 248 23.16 -0.44 26.47
N ALA A 249 24.13 -1.37 26.50
CA ALA A 249 25.13 -1.45 27.56
C ALA A 249 26.00 -0.18 27.65
N ILE A 250 26.44 0.35 26.50
CA ILE A 250 27.20 1.61 26.43
C ILE A 250 26.32 2.78 26.92
N ALA A 251 25.06 2.86 26.52
CA ALA A 251 24.14 3.91 26.98
C ALA A 251 23.88 3.86 28.50
N LEU A 252 23.75 2.67 29.08
CA LEU A 252 23.59 2.49 30.53
C LEU A 252 24.86 2.84 31.32
N TYR A 253 26.05 2.53 30.77
CA TYR A 253 27.32 2.95 31.34
C TYR A 253 27.50 4.48 31.30
N VAL A 254 27.26 5.11 30.14
CA VAL A 254 27.38 6.57 29.96
C VAL A 254 26.36 7.35 30.80
N THR A 255 25.18 6.78 31.09
CA THR A 255 24.19 7.39 31.99
C THR A 255 24.43 7.11 33.47
N GLY A 256 25.53 6.44 33.85
CA GLY A 256 25.88 6.13 35.24
C GLY A 256 24.98 5.08 35.90
N ASN A 257 24.10 4.42 35.15
CA ASN A 257 23.22 3.35 35.65
C ASN A 257 23.91 1.98 35.71
N LEU A 258 25.14 1.88 35.20
CA LEU A 258 25.95 0.66 35.23
C LEU A 258 27.36 0.96 35.74
N SER A 259 27.62 0.65 37.01
CA SER A 259 28.97 0.56 37.58
C SER A 259 29.46 -0.88 37.53
N PHE A 260 30.71 -1.07 37.12
CA PHE A 260 31.45 -2.34 37.18
C PHE A 260 32.42 -2.35 38.36
#